data_AF-A0A0G3I3T3-F1
#
_entry.id   AF-A0A0G3I3T3-F1
#
_cell.length_a   1.000
_cell.length_b   1.000
_cell.length_c   1.000
_cell.angle_alpha   90.00
_cell.angle_beta   90.00
_cell.angle_gamma   90.00
#
_symmetry.space_group_name_H-M   'P 1'
#
loop_
_entity.id
_entity.type
_entity.pdbx_description
1 polymer ?
#
loop_
_entity_poly.entity_id
_entity_poly.type
_entity_poly.pdbx_seq_one_letter_code
_entity_poly.pdbx_strand_id
1 'polypeptide(L)'
;MINVKYRIMLILILFMGAILLSYFVYQKVFSSQDRIFPFSEKSVWEFKYDTSYKECNENNQDTKICLIDLIKRTGGRKEAVQAAEYLTMEEGVYAYVSSYRKEGLIGVLEVEYPNRANATSESFLIPPIGNIRVRVDDSINDFFDNYSSVVKDSLLKNQKIYPFGPGWFMQSNRKDKYIELIFYYPLRKCHACEDIAFFDIAYRFTLEGMYIGREVSGIRDNSSKNDHFLFIV
;
A
#
# COMPACT_ATOMS: atom_id res chain seq x y z
N MET A 1 24.34 -45.68 -38.69
CA MET A 1 23.04 -46.08 -38.11
C MET A 1 23.02 -45.70 -36.64
N ILE A 2 22.20 -44.72 -36.24
CA ILE A 2 22.08 -44.34 -34.83
C ILE A 2 21.37 -45.48 -34.10
N ASN A 3 22.01 -46.00 -33.05
CA ASN A 3 21.53 -47.13 -32.26
C ASN A 3 20.14 -46.81 -31.66
N VAL A 4 19.20 -47.76 -31.76
CA VAL A 4 17.79 -47.59 -31.35
C VAL A 4 17.66 -47.07 -29.92
N LYS A 5 18.57 -47.46 -29.02
CA LYS A 5 18.62 -46.94 -27.64
C LYS A 5 18.82 -45.42 -27.56
N TYR A 6 19.67 -44.86 -28.42
CA TYR A 6 19.92 -43.41 -28.48
C TYR A 6 18.72 -42.65 -29.02
N ARG A 7 17.96 -43.23 -29.95
CA ARG A 7 16.71 -42.60 -30.44
C ARG A 7 15.65 -42.51 -29.36
N ILE A 8 15.46 -43.57 -28.58
CA ILE A 8 14.50 -43.59 -27.46
C ILE A 8 14.90 -42.58 -26.38
N MET A 9 16.20 -42.52 -26.03
CA MET A 9 16.71 -41.58 -25.04
C MET A 9 16.51 -40.11 -25.48
N LEU A 10 16.75 -39.81 -26.77
CA LEU A 10 16.56 -38.46 -27.30
C LEU A 10 15.10 -38.01 -27.25
N ILE A 11 14.17 -38.91 -27.57
CA ILE A 11 12.72 -38.65 -27.51
C ILE A 11 12.28 -38.34 -26.07
N LEU A 12 12.77 -39.11 -25.09
CA LEU A 12 12.44 -38.88 -23.67
C LEU A 12 12.96 -37.53 -23.17
N ILE A 13 14.17 -37.12 -23.59
CA ILE A 13 14.74 -35.82 -23.23
C ILE A 13 13.92 -34.68 -23.83
N LEU A 14 13.53 -34.78 -25.11
CA LEU A 14 12.70 -33.77 -25.76
C LEU A 14 11.31 -33.68 -25.12
N PHE A 15 10.72 -34.81 -24.73
CA PHE A 15 9.42 -34.85 -24.06
C PHE A 15 9.47 -34.23 -22.66
N MET A 16 10.48 -34.56 -21.85
CA MET A 16 10.68 -33.91 -20.56
C MET A 16 10.98 -32.42 -20.70
N GLY A 17 11.76 -32.03 -21.71
CA GLY A 17 12.03 -30.62 -22.02
C GLY A 17 10.75 -29.86 -22.35
N ALA A 18 9.85 -30.43 -23.15
CA ALA A 18 8.56 -29.84 -23.48
C ALA A 18 7.63 -29.73 -22.27
N ILE A 19 7.63 -30.72 -21.37
CA ILE A 19 6.86 -30.69 -20.10
C ILE A 19 7.40 -29.61 -19.16
N LEU A 20 8.72 -29.50 -19.01
CA LEU A 20 9.32 -28.45 -18.18
C LEU A 20 9.04 -27.07 -18.75
N LEU A 21 9.13 -26.90 -20.07
CA LEU A 21 8.84 -25.64 -20.73
C LEU A 21 7.36 -25.25 -20.57
N SER A 22 6.44 -26.19 -20.74
CA SER A 22 5.01 -25.95 -20.57
C SER A 22 4.66 -25.67 -19.12
N TYR A 23 5.29 -26.33 -18.15
CA TYR A 23 5.15 -26.03 -16.73
C TYR A 23 5.66 -24.62 -16.39
N PHE A 24 6.80 -24.20 -16.97
CA PHE A 24 7.37 -22.88 -16.75
C PHE A 24 6.50 -21.77 -17.37
N VAL A 25 5.98 -22.01 -18.58
CA VAL A 25 5.01 -21.10 -19.23
C VAL A 25 3.70 -21.05 -18.45
N TYR A 26 3.20 -22.20 -17.98
CA TYR A 26 2.00 -22.28 -17.15
C TYR A 26 2.16 -21.48 -15.85
N GLN A 27 3.26 -21.66 -15.11
CA GLN A 27 3.57 -20.88 -13.90
C GLN A 27 3.64 -19.38 -14.19
N LYS A 28 4.28 -18.97 -15.28
CA LYS A 28 4.40 -17.56 -15.68
C LYS A 28 3.06 -16.94 -16.07
N VAL A 29 2.18 -17.69 -16.75
CA VAL A 29 0.84 -17.23 -17.14
C VAL A 29 -0.11 -17.21 -15.94
N PHE A 30 -0.07 -18.22 -15.06
CA PHE A 30 -0.93 -18.26 -13.86
C PHE A 30 -0.50 -17.25 -12.80
N SER A 31 0.79 -16.92 -12.68
CA SER A 31 1.23 -15.81 -11.82
C SER A 31 0.84 -14.44 -12.38
N SER A 32 0.52 -14.36 -13.68
CA SER A 32 0.02 -13.16 -14.36
C SER A 32 -1.50 -13.09 -14.45
N GLN A 33 -2.22 -14.07 -13.88
CA GLN A 33 -3.66 -13.96 -13.76
C GLN A 33 -3.95 -12.78 -12.84
N ASP A 34 -4.41 -11.69 -13.46
CA ASP A 34 -4.62 -10.39 -12.86
C ASP A 34 -5.23 -10.53 -11.47
N ARG A 35 -4.44 -10.22 -10.43
CA ARG A 35 -5.01 -9.96 -9.12
C ARG A 35 -5.75 -8.65 -9.25
N ILE A 36 -6.98 -8.73 -9.76
CA ILE A 36 -7.93 -7.64 -9.73
C ILE A 36 -8.21 -7.41 -8.25
N PHE A 37 -7.57 -6.39 -7.70
CA PHE A 37 -7.85 -5.99 -6.34
C PHE A 37 -9.34 -5.65 -6.24
N PRO A 38 -10.06 -6.14 -5.21
CA PRO A 38 -11.49 -5.85 -5.02
C PRO A 38 -11.72 -4.41 -4.54
N PHE A 39 -10.82 -3.47 -4.85
CA PHE A 39 -10.85 -2.10 -4.36
C PHE A 39 -11.42 -1.16 -5.41
N SER A 40 -12.48 -0.47 -5.02
CA SER A 40 -13.11 0.59 -5.80
C SER A 40 -13.94 1.47 -4.87
N GLU A 41 -14.59 2.49 -5.41
CA GLU A 41 -15.57 3.29 -4.65
C GLU A 41 -16.66 2.41 -4.01
N LYS A 42 -16.97 1.24 -4.60
CA LYS A 42 -17.97 0.32 -4.06
C LYS A 42 -17.47 -0.54 -2.91
N SER A 43 -16.15 -0.65 -2.72
CA SER A 43 -15.59 -1.36 -1.57
C SER A 43 -15.62 -0.55 -0.29
N VAL A 44 -15.91 0.75 -0.38
CA VAL A 44 -16.01 1.64 0.77
C VAL A 44 -17.17 1.23 1.66
N TRP A 45 -16.89 1.08 2.94
CA TRP A 45 -17.89 0.89 3.99
C TRP A 45 -17.64 1.91 5.10
N GLU A 46 -18.60 2.81 5.28
CA GLU A 46 -18.59 3.77 6.38
C GLU A 46 -18.99 3.04 7.66
N PHE A 47 -18.00 2.69 8.44
CA PHE A 47 -18.21 2.15 9.76
C PHE A 47 -18.63 3.27 10.71
N LYS A 48 -19.90 3.26 11.11
CA LYS A 48 -20.33 4.05 12.27
C LYS A 48 -19.99 3.21 13.50
N TYR A 49 -19.06 3.69 14.32
CA TYR A 49 -18.77 3.08 15.61
C TYR A 49 -20.06 3.08 16.45
N ASP A 50 -20.76 1.95 16.44
CA ASP A 50 -21.99 1.71 17.17
C ASP A 50 -21.82 0.44 18.02
N THR A 51 -22.74 0.29 18.98
CA THR A 51 -22.96 -0.89 19.83
C THR A 51 -22.59 -2.26 19.22
N SER A 52 -22.77 -2.45 17.91
CA SER A 52 -22.52 -3.66 17.14
C SER A 52 -21.05 -4.09 17.06
N TYR A 53 -20.08 -3.16 17.17
CA TYR A 53 -18.66 -3.52 17.25
C TYR A 53 -18.24 -3.95 18.65
N LYS A 54 -18.88 -3.36 19.67
CA LYS A 54 -18.72 -3.80 21.05
C LYS A 54 -19.15 -5.26 21.19
N GLU A 55 -20.21 -5.67 20.49
CA GLU A 55 -20.64 -7.08 20.40
C GLU A 55 -19.59 -8.03 19.80
N CYS A 56 -18.80 -7.58 18.81
CA CYS A 56 -17.73 -8.39 18.23
C CYS A 56 -16.59 -8.67 19.21
N ASN A 57 -16.31 -7.74 20.13
CA ASN A 57 -15.26 -7.89 21.13
C ASN A 57 -15.75 -8.59 22.40
N GLU A 58 -17.01 -8.40 22.81
CA GLU A 58 -17.54 -8.94 24.06
C GLU A 58 -17.92 -10.44 23.99
N ASN A 59 -18.27 -10.95 22.81
CA ASN A 59 -18.77 -12.32 22.66
C ASN A 59 -17.70 -13.39 22.36
N ASN A 60 -16.40 -13.06 22.39
CA ASN A 60 -15.29 -13.97 22.01
C ASN A 60 -15.48 -14.66 20.64
N GLN A 61 -16.23 -14.06 19.73
CA GLN A 61 -16.32 -14.53 18.35
C GLN A 61 -15.01 -14.25 17.62
N ASP A 62 -14.70 -15.03 16.58
CA ASP A 62 -13.60 -14.67 15.69
C ASP A 62 -13.89 -13.30 15.09
N THR A 63 -13.17 -12.29 15.59
CA THR A 63 -13.34 -10.87 15.22
C THR A 63 -13.28 -10.65 13.71
N LYS A 64 -12.59 -11.51 12.97
CA LYS A 64 -12.54 -11.53 11.50
C LYS A 64 -13.91 -11.83 10.90
N ILE A 65 -14.55 -12.91 11.37
CA ILE A 65 -15.88 -13.32 10.93
C ILE A 65 -16.91 -12.26 11.33
N CYS A 66 -16.78 -11.70 12.53
CA CYS A 66 -17.72 -10.72 13.04
C CYS A 66 -17.77 -9.44 12.18
N LEU A 67 -16.63 -8.90 11.74
CA LEU A 67 -16.58 -7.73 10.87
C LEU A 67 -17.27 -8.00 9.52
N ILE A 68 -16.98 -9.13 8.89
CA ILE A 68 -17.61 -9.51 7.61
C ILE A 68 -19.13 -9.60 7.76
N ASP A 69 -19.60 -10.22 8.83
CA ASP A 69 -21.03 -10.31 9.12
C ASP A 69 -21.65 -8.96 9.47
N LEU A 70 -20.89 -8.07 10.10
CA LEU A 70 -21.32 -6.71 10.40
C LEU A 70 -21.47 -5.88 9.13
N ILE A 71 -20.50 -5.94 8.21
CA ILE A 71 -20.60 -5.30 6.89
C ILE A 71 -21.86 -5.78 6.17
N LYS A 72 -22.11 -7.10 6.14
CA LYS A 72 -23.30 -7.69 5.51
C LYS A 72 -24.60 -7.18 6.16
N ARG A 73 -24.70 -7.22 7.49
CA ARG A 73 -25.93 -6.88 8.24
C ARG A 73 -26.25 -5.39 8.22
N THR A 74 -25.24 -4.53 8.13
CA THR A 74 -25.40 -3.07 8.07
C THR A 74 -25.64 -2.53 6.65
N GLY A 75 -25.81 -3.42 5.65
CA GLY A 75 -26.09 -3.05 4.27
C GLY A 75 -24.86 -2.70 3.42
N GLY A 76 -23.68 -3.13 3.85
CA GLY A 76 -22.46 -3.04 3.05
C GLY A 76 -22.58 -3.79 1.72
N ARG A 77 -21.96 -3.25 0.68
CA ARG A 77 -22.00 -3.82 -0.67
C ARG A 77 -21.18 -5.11 -0.74
N LYS A 78 -21.44 -5.93 -1.76
CA LYS A 78 -20.68 -7.17 -2.01
C LYS A 78 -19.18 -6.88 -2.15
N GLU A 79 -18.81 -5.79 -2.81
CA GLU A 79 -17.43 -5.37 -3.00
C GLU A 79 -16.76 -4.97 -1.69
N ALA A 80 -17.50 -4.39 -0.74
CA ALA A 80 -16.97 -4.07 0.59
C ALA A 80 -16.67 -5.33 1.40
N VAL A 81 -17.56 -6.33 1.31
CA VAL A 81 -17.33 -7.66 1.91
C VAL A 81 -16.08 -8.31 1.30
N GLN A 82 -15.97 -8.33 -0.04
CA GLN A 82 -14.82 -8.92 -0.73
C GLN A 82 -13.51 -8.22 -0.39
N ALA A 83 -13.53 -6.88 -0.29
CA ALA A 83 -12.36 -6.12 0.11
C ALA A 83 -11.94 -6.40 1.55
N ALA A 84 -12.89 -6.48 2.49
CA ALA A 84 -12.59 -6.83 3.88
C ALA A 84 -12.08 -8.28 4.02
N GLU A 85 -12.64 -9.23 3.28
CA GLU A 85 -12.16 -10.62 3.23
C GLU A 85 -10.72 -10.68 2.71
N TYR A 86 -10.44 -9.97 1.60
CA TYR A 86 -9.11 -9.88 1.02
C TYR A 86 -8.11 -9.25 2.00
N LEU A 87 -8.43 -8.10 2.58
CA LEU A 87 -7.56 -7.43 3.55
C LEU A 87 -7.31 -8.29 4.78
N THR A 88 -8.33 -9.00 5.28
CA THR A 88 -8.19 -9.89 6.44
C THR A 88 -7.26 -11.08 6.15
N MET A 89 -7.32 -11.61 4.93
CA MET A 89 -6.44 -12.68 4.49
C MET A 89 -4.98 -12.21 4.35
N GLU A 90 -4.76 -11.05 3.72
CA GLU A 90 -3.42 -10.54 3.43
C GLU A 90 -2.73 -9.91 4.64
N GLU A 91 -3.46 -9.17 5.47
CA GLU A 91 -2.92 -8.46 6.63
C GLU A 91 -2.91 -9.31 7.91
N GLY A 92 -3.63 -10.45 7.89
CA GLY A 92 -3.81 -11.31 9.06
C GLY A 92 -4.64 -10.71 10.19
N VAL A 93 -5.09 -9.45 10.04
CA VAL A 93 -5.89 -8.68 10.99
C VAL A 93 -7.17 -8.19 10.32
N TYR A 94 -8.21 -7.94 11.11
CA TYR A 94 -9.49 -7.39 10.64
C TYR A 94 -9.25 -5.96 10.08
N ALA A 95 -9.83 -5.69 8.92
CA ALA A 95 -9.67 -4.42 8.23
C ALA A 95 -10.77 -4.20 7.19
N TYR A 96 -11.10 -2.93 6.91
CA TYR A 96 -12.02 -2.56 5.84
C TYR A 96 -11.58 -1.28 5.15
N VAL A 97 -12.12 -1.04 3.97
CA VAL A 97 -11.91 0.18 3.20
C VAL A 97 -12.82 1.27 3.74
N SER A 98 -12.24 2.29 4.39
CA SER A 98 -13.01 3.42 4.92
C SER A 98 -13.15 4.56 3.90
N SER A 99 -12.23 4.66 2.95
CA SER A 99 -12.30 5.63 1.86
C SER A 99 -11.59 5.13 0.61
N TYR A 100 -12.09 5.54 -0.55
CA TYR A 100 -11.46 5.31 -1.84
C TYR A 100 -11.65 6.54 -2.72
N ARG A 101 -10.58 6.96 -3.37
CA ARG A 101 -10.63 7.97 -4.44
C ARG A 101 -9.67 7.59 -5.56
N LYS A 102 -9.80 8.24 -6.72
CA LYS A 102 -8.83 8.11 -7.81
C LYS A 102 -8.00 9.38 -7.93
N GLU A 103 -6.69 9.20 -8.02
CA GLU A 103 -5.75 10.23 -8.43
C GLU A 103 -5.21 9.86 -9.82
N GLY A 104 -5.86 10.40 -10.85
CA GLY A 104 -5.68 9.94 -12.22
C GLY A 104 -6.10 8.47 -12.37
N LEU A 105 -5.14 7.59 -12.71
CA LEU A 105 -5.39 6.15 -12.86
C LEU A 105 -5.20 5.37 -11.55
N ILE A 106 -4.60 5.99 -10.54
CA ILE A 106 -4.20 5.30 -9.31
C ILE A 106 -5.34 5.38 -8.30
N GLY A 107 -5.78 4.22 -7.79
CA GLY A 107 -6.69 4.19 -6.65
C GLY A 107 -5.93 4.55 -5.38
N VAL A 108 -6.43 5.51 -4.61
CA VAL A 108 -5.94 5.82 -3.26
C VAL A 108 -6.98 5.33 -2.26
N LEU A 109 -6.55 4.39 -1.45
CA LEU A 109 -7.36 3.64 -0.51
C LEU A 109 -6.97 4.02 0.91
N GLU A 110 -7.94 4.35 1.77
CA GLU A 110 -7.76 4.36 3.21
C GLU A 110 -8.34 3.06 3.79
N VAL A 111 -7.53 2.33 4.55
CA VAL A 111 -7.93 1.12 5.25
C VAL A 111 -7.96 1.40 6.74
N GLU A 112 -9.03 1.00 7.41
CA GLU A 112 -9.14 1.10 8.86
C GLU A 112 -8.97 -0.27 9.54
N TYR A 113 -8.31 -0.23 10.70
CA TYR A 113 -8.00 -1.35 11.58
C TYR A 113 -8.53 -1.10 13.01
N PRO A 114 -9.86 -1.07 13.23
CA PRO A 114 -10.52 -0.95 14.56
C PRO A 114 -9.82 -1.47 15.83
N ASN A 115 -9.38 -2.73 15.90
CA ASN A 115 -8.72 -3.36 17.07
C ASN A 115 -7.18 -3.10 17.17
N ARG A 116 -6.58 -2.21 16.35
CA ARG A 116 -5.15 -1.89 16.41
C ARG A 116 -5.03 -0.75 17.42
N ALA A 117 -4.24 -0.96 18.46
CA ALA A 117 -4.15 0.01 19.56
C ALA A 117 -3.49 1.36 19.18
N ASN A 118 -2.61 1.37 18.17
CA ASN A 118 -1.71 2.51 17.91
C ASN A 118 -1.96 3.20 16.56
N ALA A 119 -2.09 2.44 15.47
CA ALA A 119 -2.37 2.95 14.13
C ALA A 119 -3.64 2.29 13.62
N THR A 120 -4.73 3.04 13.65
CA THR A 120 -6.07 2.56 13.29
C THR A 120 -6.36 2.74 11.81
N SER A 121 -5.46 3.35 11.04
CA SER A 121 -5.59 3.51 9.58
C SER A 121 -4.25 3.40 8.85
N GLU A 122 -4.32 3.05 7.57
CA GLU A 122 -3.17 2.94 6.66
C GLU A 122 -3.62 3.25 5.23
N SER A 123 -2.82 4.03 4.50
CA SER A 123 -3.11 4.34 3.10
C SER A 123 -2.43 3.35 2.16
N PHE A 124 -3.14 2.97 1.10
CA PHE A 124 -2.62 2.12 0.03
C PHE A 124 -2.85 2.76 -1.34
N LEU A 125 -1.89 2.58 -2.23
CA LEU A 125 -2.00 2.96 -3.64
C LEU A 125 -2.21 1.70 -4.46
N ILE A 126 -3.24 1.74 -5.30
CA ILE A 126 -3.68 0.65 -6.17
C ILE A 126 -3.41 1.07 -7.62
N PRO A 127 -2.20 0.82 -8.14
CA PRO A 127 -1.93 0.99 -9.57
C PRO A 127 -2.79 0.03 -10.41
N PRO A 128 -3.26 0.47 -11.59
CA PRO A 128 -4.03 -0.38 -12.50
C PRO A 128 -3.20 -1.48 -13.17
N ILE A 129 -1.86 -1.36 -13.14
CA ILE A 129 -0.92 -2.25 -13.81
C ILE A 129 0.09 -2.78 -12.79
N GLY A 130 0.46 -4.06 -12.91
CA GLY A 130 1.56 -4.67 -12.16
C GLY A 130 1.15 -5.52 -10.97
N ASN A 131 -0.16 -5.70 -10.71
CA ASN A 131 -0.71 -6.59 -9.66
C ASN A 131 -0.05 -6.38 -8.28
N ILE A 132 0.29 -5.12 -7.98
CA ILE A 132 0.91 -4.68 -6.74
C ILE A 132 0.02 -3.65 -6.06
N ARG A 133 -0.01 -3.72 -4.73
CA ARG A 133 -0.54 -2.67 -3.86
C ARG A 133 0.65 -2.04 -3.15
N VAL A 134 0.73 -0.72 -3.17
CA VAL A 134 1.82 0.02 -2.54
C VAL A 134 1.32 0.56 -1.21
N ARG A 135 1.98 0.16 -0.12
CA ARG A 135 1.70 0.63 1.22
C ARG A 135 2.40 1.97 1.43
N VAL A 136 1.66 3.01 1.83
CA VAL A 136 2.22 4.36 1.99
C VAL A 136 3.12 4.43 3.22
N ASP A 137 2.78 3.79 4.33
CA ASP A 137 3.55 3.91 5.56
C ASP A 137 4.76 2.97 5.67
N ASP A 138 4.95 2.09 4.68
CA ASP A 138 5.99 1.07 4.74
C ASP A 138 7.39 1.69 4.76
N SER A 139 8.27 1.19 5.63
CA SER A 139 9.69 1.56 5.69
C SER A 139 9.97 3.08 5.82
N ILE A 140 9.01 3.88 6.32
CA ILE A 140 9.13 5.34 6.39
C ILE A 140 10.37 5.79 7.18
N ASN A 141 10.68 5.07 8.27
CA ASN A 141 11.87 5.34 9.09
C ASN A 141 13.16 5.06 8.31
N ASP A 142 13.22 4.02 7.48
CA ASP A 142 14.39 3.73 6.66
C ASP A 142 14.62 4.83 5.61
N PHE A 143 13.55 5.32 4.98
CA PHE A 143 13.63 6.46 4.06
C PHE A 143 14.10 7.72 4.79
N PHE A 144 13.54 7.97 5.98
CA PHE A 144 13.97 9.09 6.79
C PHE A 144 15.43 8.93 7.15
N ASP A 145 15.87 7.84 7.78
CA ASP A 145 17.24 7.62 8.25
C ASP A 145 18.29 7.69 7.14
N ASN A 146 17.97 7.22 5.93
CA ASN A 146 18.86 7.31 4.77
C ASN A 146 18.82 8.66 4.04
N TYR A 147 17.87 9.54 4.35
CA TYR A 147 17.83 10.89 3.78
C TYR A 147 19.02 11.73 4.26
N SER A 148 19.53 12.59 3.37
CA SER A 148 20.76 13.40 3.55
C SER A 148 20.90 13.96 4.96
N SER A 149 21.94 13.51 5.68
CA SER A 149 22.24 13.96 7.04
C SER A 149 22.47 15.46 7.11
N VAL A 150 23.10 16.05 6.08
CA VAL A 150 23.32 17.51 6.00
C VAL A 150 22.01 18.30 6.00
N VAL A 151 21.01 17.82 5.26
CA VAL A 151 19.69 18.48 5.19
C VAL A 151 18.95 18.32 6.51
N LYS A 152 19.00 17.13 7.12
CA LYS A 152 18.43 16.90 8.45
C LYS A 152 19.09 17.77 9.50
N ASP A 153 20.40 17.83 9.55
CA ASP A 153 21.15 18.56 10.58
C ASP A 153 20.90 20.06 10.44
N SER A 154 20.86 20.57 9.20
CA SER A 154 20.57 21.99 8.92
C SER A 154 19.14 22.40 9.28
N LEU A 155 18.13 21.57 8.99
CA LEU A 155 16.73 21.90 9.23
C LEU A 155 16.30 21.58 10.66
N LEU A 156 16.84 20.52 11.24
CA LEU A 156 16.35 19.92 12.49
C LEU A 156 17.29 20.17 13.67
N LYS A 157 18.40 20.88 13.49
CA LYS A 157 19.36 21.30 14.53
C LYS A 157 19.75 20.17 15.49
N ASN A 158 20.02 18.97 14.96
CA ASN A 158 20.34 17.76 15.73
C ASN A 158 19.29 17.36 16.78
N GLN A 159 18.01 17.65 16.52
CA GLN A 159 16.93 17.18 17.37
C GLN A 159 16.61 15.72 17.03
N LYS A 160 16.44 14.89 18.08
CA LYS A 160 15.96 13.52 17.94
C LYS A 160 14.48 13.53 17.56
N ILE A 161 14.19 13.46 16.27
CA ILE A 161 12.82 13.48 15.72
C ILE A 161 12.62 12.33 14.74
N TYR A 162 11.36 11.94 14.57
CA TYR A 162 10.97 10.81 13.72
C TYR A 162 9.71 11.13 12.93
N PRO A 163 9.54 10.53 11.74
CA PRO A 163 8.26 10.53 11.04
C PRO A 163 7.19 9.87 11.88
N PHE A 164 6.03 10.50 11.94
CA PHE A 164 4.88 10.00 12.65
C PHE A 164 3.77 9.70 11.65
N GLY A 165 3.40 8.43 11.52
CA GLY A 165 2.34 8.00 10.60
C GLY A 165 0.93 8.13 11.19
N PRO A 166 -0.11 7.94 10.36
CA PRO A 166 -0.03 7.62 8.93
C PRO A 166 0.35 8.84 8.06
N GLY A 167 0.89 8.59 6.88
CA GLY A 167 1.17 9.61 5.88
C GLY A 167 -0.10 10.15 5.24
N TRP A 168 -0.18 11.47 5.04
CA TRP A 168 -1.36 12.10 4.43
C TRP A 168 -1.08 12.55 3.01
N PHE A 169 -2.03 12.31 2.12
CA PHE A 169 -1.94 12.79 0.75
C PHE A 169 -1.94 14.32 0.71
N MET A 170 -0.95 14.87 0.03
CA MET A 170 -0.81 16.31 -0.16
C MET A 170 -1.33 16.74 -1.53
N GLN A 171 -0.77 16.15 -2.59
CA GLN A 171 -1.03 16.56 -3.96
C GLN A 171 -0.59 15.51 -4.95
N SER A 172 -1.09 15.63 -6.18
CA SER A 172 -0.60 14.90 -7.35
C SER A 172 0.08 15.85 -8.32
N ASN A 173 1.23 15.44 -8.84
CA ASN A 173 2.00 16.18 -9.82
C ASN A 173 2.17 15.34 -11.08
N ARG A 174 1.69 15.83 -12.22
CA ARG A 174 1.96 15.20 -13.52
C ARG A 174 3.25 15.77 -14.10
N LYS A 175 4.20 14.91 -14.42
CA LYS A 175 5.42 15.22 -15.17
C LYS A 175 5.34 14.63 -16.57
N ASP A 176 6.26 15.00 -17.45
CA ASP A 176 6.26 14.55 -18.85
C ASP A 176 6.30 13.03 -19.02
N LYS A 177 6.89 12.31 -18.06
CA LYS A 177 7.13 10.85 -18.14
C LYS A 177 6.42 10.03 -17.07
N TYR A 178 5.92 10.67 -16.01
CA TYR A 178 5.37 9.97 -14.85
C TYR A 178 4.41 10.87 -14.06
N ILE A 179 3.63 10.25 -13.19
CA ILE A 179 2.77 10.90 -12.20
C ILE A 179 3.40 10.67 -10.82
N GLU A 180 3.44 11.72 -10.00
CA GLU A 180 3.84 11.69 -8.60
C GLU A 180 2.61 11.89 -7.72
N LEU A 181 2.40 11.03 -6.73
CA LEU A 181 1.52 11.27 -5.61
C LEU A 181 2.37 11.57 -4.39
N ILE A 182 2.23 12.75 -3.80
CA ILE A 182 3.05 13.18 -2.67
C ILE A 182 2.28 13.00 -1.37
N PHE A 183 2.89 12.30 -0.44
CA PHE A 183 2.40 12.12 0.93
C PHE A 183 3.35 12.81 1.89
N TYR A 184 2.81 13.42 2.94
CA TYR A 184 3.60 14.05 3.99
C TYR A 184 3.42 13.35 5.32
N TYR A 185 4.49 13.34 6.11
CA TYR A 185 4.56 12.73 7.44
C TYR A 185 5.04 13.80 8.42
N PRO A 186 4.30 14.09 9.49
CA PRO A 186 4.74 15.01 10.53
C PRO A 186 5.99 14.46 11.21
N LEU A 187 6.94 15.34 11.49
CA LEU A 187 8.14 15.05 12.26
C LEU A 187 7.95 15.52 13.70
N ARG A 188 8.08 14.59 14.65
CA ARG A 188 7.85 14.84 16.08
C ARG A 188 9.00 14.33 16.94
N LYS A 189 9.17 14.96 18.11
CA LYS A 189 10.07 14.48 19.19
C LYS A 189 9.48 13.34 20.01
N CYS A 190 8.15 13.28 20.10
CA CYS A 190 7.41 12.29 20.87
C CYS A 190 6.03 12.06 20.26
N HIS A 191 5.36 10.98 20.65
CA HIS A 191 4.04 10.59 20.11
C HIS A 191 2.97 11.70 20.24
N ALA A 192 2.97 12.41 21.37
CA ALA A 192 2.01 13.46 21.71
C ALA A 192 2.56 14.89 21.57
N CYS A 193 3.74 15.05 20.97
CA CYS A 193 4.35 16.35 20.76
C CYS A 193 3.74 17.06 19.55
N GLU A 194 3.86 18.38 19.52
CA GLU A 194 3.55 19.16 18.33
C GLU A 194 4.43 18.77 17.13
N ASP A 195 3.88 19.00 15.93
CA ASP A 195 4.61 18.83 14.68
C ASP A 195 5.67 19.92 14.57
N ILE A 196 6.90 19.54 14.26
CA ILE A 196 8.04 20.47 14.15
C ILE A 196 8.36 20.75 12.69
N ALA A 197 8.15 19.75 11.84
CA ALA A 197 8.40 19.78 10.42
C ALA A 197 7.56 18.67 9.74
N PHE A 198 7.66 18.59 8.43
CA PHE A 198 7.02 17.57 7.61
C PHE A 198 8.05 16.95 6.68
N PHE A 199 7.99 15.63 6.53
CA PHE A 199 8.79 14.85 5.61
C PHE A 199 7.90 14.39 4.48
N ASP A 200 8.26 14.71 3.24
CA ASP A 200 7.43 14.43 2.07
C ASP A 200 8.04 13.26 1.27
N ILE A 201 7.21 12.29 0.88
CA ILE A 201 7.57 11.20 -0.02
C ILE A 201 6.74 11.28 -1.29
N ALA A 202 7.40 11.23 -2.44
CA ALA A 202 6.77 11.11 -3.75
C ALA A 202 6.72 9.64 -4.18
N TYR A 203 5.51 9.17 -4.49
CA TYR A 203 5.25 7.86 -5.11
C TYR A 203 5.07 8.04 -6.60
N ARG A 204 5.92 7.39 -7.40
CA ARG A 204 6.00 7.57 -8.86
C ARG A 204 5.33 6.43 -9.60
N PHE A 205 4.57 6.81 -10.62
CA PHE A 205 3.90 5.91 -11.54
C PHE A 205 4.15 6.35 -12.98
N THR A 206 4.26 5.41 -13.90
CA THR A 206 4.22 5.72 -15.34
C THR A 206 2.91 6.42 -15.71
N LEU A 207 2.84 7.03 -16.89
CA LEU A 207 1.60 7.68 -17.35
C LEU A 207 0.45 6.68 -17.55
N GLU A 208 0.78 5.40 -17.75
CA GLU A 208 -0.12 4.26 -17.85
C GLU A 208 -0.53 3.70 -16.48
N GLY A 209 0.10 4.18 -15.39
CA GLY A 209 -0.25 3.82 -14.01
C GLY A 209 0.54 2.65 -13.41
N MET A 210 1.58 2.15 -14.06
CA MET A 210 2.50 1.17 -13.44
C MET A 210 3.37 1.85 -12.38
N TYR A 211 3.49 1.26 -11.18
CA TYR A 211 4.35 1.76 -10.11
C TYR A 211 5.83 1.67 -10.49
N ILE A 212 6.58 2.76 -10.29
CA ILE A 212 8.01 2.87 -10.59
C ILE A 212 8.82 2.73 -9.29
N GLY A 213 8.37 3.39 -8.23
CA GLY A 213 9.09 3.49 -6.97
C GLY A 213 8.67 4.71 -6.17
N ARG A 214 9.39 4.98 -5.09
CA ARG A 214 9.16 6.14 -4.21
C ARG A 214 10.48 6.74 -3.77
N GLU A 215 10.46 8.02 -3.47
CA GLU A 215 11.63 8.76 -2.99
C GLU A 215 11.23 9.90 -2.07
N VAL A 216 12.20 10.40 -1.30
CA VAL A 216 12.02 11.60 -0.51
C VAL A 216 11.92 12.81 -1.43
N SER A 217 10.83 13.56 -1.32
CA SER A 217 10.61 14.80 -2.07
C SER A 217 11.11 16.04 -1.30
N GLY A 218 11.24 15.96 0.03
CA GLY A 218 11.79 17.06 0.83
C GLY A 218 11.45 17.00 2.32
N ILE A 219 11.95 18.01 3.05
CA ILE A 219 11.55 18.33 4.43
C ILE A 219 11.13 19.80 4.46
N ARG A 220 10.01 20.09 5.13
CA ARG A 220 9.45 21.44 5.29
C ARG A 220 9.28 21.77 6.77
N ASP A 221 9.56 23.00 7.17
CA ASP A 221 9.30 23.50 8.54
C ASP A 221 7.79 23.75 8.73
N ASN A 222 7.27 23.53 9.93
CA ASN A 222 5.92 23.91 10.35
C ASN A 222 5.66 25.44 10.26
N SER A 223 6.70 26.28 10.29
CA SER A 223 6.57 27.73 10.09
C SER A 223 6.27 28.14 8.64
N SER A 224 6.42 27.22 7.69
CA SER A 224 6.12 27.46 6.27
C SER A 224 4.62 27.27 5.97
N LYS A 225 3.79 28.19 6.48
CA LYS A 225 2.44 28.40 5.91
C LYS A 225 2.48 28.93 4.46
N ASN A 226 3.67 29.22 3.93
CA ASN A 226 3.93 29.56 2.54
C ASN A 226 5.06 28.67 1.98
N ASP A 227 4.73 27.98 0.89
CA ASP A 227 5.48 27.16 -0.09
C ASP A 227 7.00 27.39 -0.31
N HIS A 228 7.82 27.43 0.73
CA HIS A 228 9.27 27.32 0.57
C HIS A 228 9.70 25.86 0.67
N PHE A 229 9.55 25.15 -0.44
CA PHE A 229 10.24 23.88 -0.66
C PHE A 229 11.75 24.14 -0.68
N LEU A 230 12.50 23.54 0.24
CA LEU A 230 13.94 23.37 0.05
C LEU A 230 14.15 22.18 -0.89
N PHE A 231 14.03 22.43 -2.19
CA PHE A 231 14.55 21.51 -3.20
C PHE A 231 16.07 21.59 -3.18
N ILE A 232 16.75 20.45 -3.10
CA ILE A 232 18.16 20.37 -3.45
C ILE A 232 18.27 19.51 -4.70
N VAL A 233 18.96 20.08 -5.69
CA VAL A 233 19.37 19.50 -6.97
C VAL A 233 20.29 18.30 -6.76
#